data_AF-A0A7Y2ZJR6-F1
#
_entry.id   AF-A0A7Y2ZJR6-F1
#
_cell.length_a   1.000
_cell.length_b   1.000
_cell.length_c   1.000
_cell.angle_alpha   90.00
_cell.angle_beta   90.00
_cell.angle_gamma   90.00
#
_symmetry.space_group_name_H-M   'P 1'
#
loop_
_entity.id
_entity.type
_entity.pdbx_description
1 polymer ?
#
loop_
_entity_poly.entity_id
_entity_poly.type
_entity_poly.pdbx_seq_one_letter_code
_entity_poly.pdbx_strand_id
1 'polypeptide(L)'
;MIRRGVPFVLVAMLLAARPVDMEGPTAQEPSALRTDGVESGQPSAGPSTTIHPGDGPGLEAGPVLHPRPPSPPLATAREALQRSIDGILGGTRWRGSEFGVLVVDGETGDTLYARQPHVALAPASNLKVLTTAAALHLLGPDFRWMTWVTTDAPIVDGVVQGDVILFGTGDPFLRPSRAEVGALDALAAALRDRGIRRVEGRVLGDATYFSGPDRLEAWD
;
A
#
# COMPACT_ATOMS: atom_id res chain seq x y z
N MET A 1 36.24 10.64 -7.73
CA MET A 1 34.96 10.63 -7.00
C MET A 1 33.89 10.10 -7.95
N ILE A 2 33.62 8.79 -7.93
CA ILE A 2 32.72 8.11 -8.89
C ILE A 2 31.56 7.53 -8.08
N ARG A 3 30.36 8.09 -8.26
CA ARG A 3 29.11 7.54 -7.70
C ARG A 3 28.77 6.25 -8.45
N ARG A 4 28.77 5.12 -7.75
CA ARG A 4 28.25 3.83 -8.23
C ARG A 4 26.74 3.82 -8.06
N GLY A 5 26.01 3.70 -9.18
CA GLY A 5 24.61 3.27 -9.16
C GLY A 5 24.55 1.78 -8.87
N VAL A 6 23.86 1.40 -7.80
CA VAL A 6 23.56 0.01 -7.46
C VAL A 6 22.33 -0.41 -8.28
N PRO A 7 22.37 -1.46 -9.10
CA PRO A 7 21.15 -2.00 -9.69
C PRO A 7 20.35 -2.73 -8.60
N PHE A 8 19.11 -2.29 -8.39
CA PHE A 8 18.12 -3.00 -7.59
C PHE A 8 17.81 -4.34 -8.27
N VAL A 9 17.91 -5.44 -7.52
CA VAL A 9 17.40 -6.75 -7.93
C VAL A 9 16.10 -6.98 -7.16
N LEU A 10 14.98 -6.96 -7.87
CA LEU A 10 13.66 -7.33 -7.35
C LEU A 10 13.58 -8.86 -7.29
N VAL A 11 13.50 -9.44 -6.09
CA VAL A 11 13.16 -10.85 -5.90
C VAL A 11 11.65 -10.93 -5.77
N ALA A 12 10.96 -11.35 -6.83
CA ALA A 12 9.53 -11.57 -6.84
C ALA A 12 9.22 -13.00 -6.39
N MET A 13 8.50 -13.15 -5.28
CA MET A 13 7.87 -14.40 -4.86
C MET A 13 6.40 -14.32 -5.24
N LEU A 14 6.00 -15.01 -6.31
CA LEU A 14 4.60 -15.10 -6.76
C LEU A 14 3.97 -16.36 -6.15
N LEU A 15 2.95 -16.19 -5.31
CA LEU A 15 2.12 -17.29 -4.82
C LEU A 15 0.80 -17.27 -5.60
N ALA A 16 0.53 -18.31 -6.38
CA ALA A 16 -0.78 -18.54 -6.97
C ALA A 16 -1.71 -19.18 -5.92
N ALA A 17 -2.73 -18.45 -5.46
CA ALA A 17 -3.76 -18.97 -4.57
C ALA A 17 -4.98 -19.44 -5.39
N ARG A 18 -5.47 -20.65 -5.11
CA ARG A 18 -6.78 -21.14 -5.58
C ARG A 18 -7.89 -20.52 -4.72
N PRO A 19 -9.08 -20.25 -5.28
CA PRO A 19 -10.18 -19.68 -4.49
C PRO A 19 -10.60 -20.68 -3.42
N VAL A 20 -10.64 -20.22 -2.18
CA VAL A 20 -11.31 -20.89 -1.06
C VAL A 20 -12.51 -20.02 -0.74
N ASP A 21 -13.71 -20.55 -0.96
CA ASP A 21 -14.96 -19.87 -0.58
C ASP A 21 -15.01 -19.77 0.95
N MET A 22 -14.79 -18.56 1.46
CA MET A 22 -15.02 -18.20 2.85
C MET A 22 -16.10 -17.12 2.84
N GLU A 23 -17.34 -17.52 3.09
CA GLU A 23 -18.44 -16.57 3.35
C GLU A 23 -18.08 -15.74 4.60
N GLY A 24 -17.72 -14.47 4.39
CA GLY A 24 -17.50 -13.51 5.47
C GLY A 24 -18.83 -13.10 6.12
N PRO A 25 -18.82 -12.67 7.40
CA PRO A 25 -20.03 -12.27 8.10
C PRO A 25 -20.64 -11.02 7.45
N THR A 26 -21.93 -11.09 7.15
CA THR A 26 -22.75 -9.96 6.71
C THR A 26 -22.87 -8.95 7.85
N ALA A 27 -22.26 -7.79 7.72
CA ALA A 27 -22.41 -6.69 8.67
C ALA A 27 -23.84 -6.14 8.60
N GLN A 28 -24.52 -6.14 9.74
CA GLN A 28 -25.86 -5.61 9.90
C GLN A 28 -25.74 -4.10 10.21
N GLU A 29 -26.23 -3.24 9.31
CA GLU A 29 -26.14 -1.79 9.47
C GLU A 29 -27.04 -1.28 10.62
N PRO A 30 -26.50 -0.57 11.63
CA PRO A 30 -27.32 0.18 12.57
C PRO A 30 -27.87 1.45 11.91
N SER A 31 -29.02 1.95 12.38
CA SER A 31 -29.65 3.19 11.89
C SER A 31 -28.75 4.40 12.11
N ALA A 32 -27.93 4.72 11.10
CA ALA A 32 -26.99 5.83 11.09
C ALA A 32 -27.62 7.13 10.56
N LEU A 33 -27.18 8.28 11.07
CA LEU A 33 -27.32 9.55 10.36
C LEU A 33 -26.42 9.46 9.13
N ARG A 34 -26.99 9.09 7.97
CA ARG A 34 -26.25 8.83 6.74
C ARG A 34 -25.47 10.08 6.33
N THR A 35 -24.15 10.05 6.51
CA THR A 35 -23.27 11.01 5.88
C THR A 35 -22.77 10.37 4.59
N ASP A 36 -23.19 10.90 3.44
CA ASP A 36 -22.52 10.58 2.19
C ASP A 36 -21.02 10.81 2.42
N GLY A 37 -20.23 9.76 2.21
CA GLY A 37 -18.83 9.70 2.59
C GLY A 37 -18.05 10.89 2.01
N VAL A 38 -17.25 11.53 2.84
CA VAL A 38 -16.27 12.51 2.37
C VAL A 38 -15.19 11.72 1.63
N GLU A 39 -15.23 11.77 0.30
CA GLU A 39 -14.20 11.22 -0.58
C GLU A 39 -12.92 12.05 -0.45
N SER A 40 -11.83 11.44 0.01
CA SER A 40 -10.52 12.06 0.05
C SER A 40 -9.92 12.10 -1.37
N GLY A 41 -9.70 13.31 -1.87
CA GLY A 41 -9.40 13.61 -3.27
C GLY A 41 -8.09 13.03 -3.82
N GLN A 42 -8.13 12.78 -5.13
CA GLN A 42 -6.99 12.40 -5.97
C GLN A 42 -5.93 13.52 -6.06
N PRO A 43 -4.63 13.19 -6.23
CA PRO A 43 -3.62 14.18 -6.53
C PRO A 43 -3.75 14.72 -7.96
N SER A 44 -3.79 16.06 -8.06
CA SER A 44 -3.82 16.85 -9.29
C SER A 44 -2.54 16.70 -10.12
N ALA A 45 -2.69 16.43 -11.43
CA ALA A 45 -1.60 16.43 -12.39
C ALA A 45 -1.16 17.88 -12.71
N GLY A 46 0.14 18.17 -12.56
CA GLY A 46 0.74 19.44 -12.95
C GLY A 46 0.71 19.69 -14.47
N PRO A 47 0.96 20.94 -14.91
CA PRO A 47 0.73 21.36 -16.28
C PRO A 47 1.65 20.65 -17.28
N SER A 48 1.06 20.09 -18.34
CA SER A 48 1.77 19.62 -19.53
C SER A 48 2.22 20.80 -20.38
N THR A 49 3.53 20.98 -20.51
CA THR A 49 4.12 21.89 -21.51
C THR A 49 4.27 21.12 -22.82
N THR A 50 3.49 21.50 -23.83
CA THR A 50 3.67 21.06 -25.22
C THR A 50 4.86 21.81 -25.84
N ILE A 51 5.88 21.09 -26.32
CA ILE A 51 7.01 21.66 -27.08
C ILE A 51 6.72 21.46 -28.57
N HIS A 52 6.70 22.56 -29.34
CA HIS A 52 6.62 22.53 -30.80
C HIS A 52 8.00 22.16 -31.40
N PRO A 53 8.06 21.31 -32.45
CA PRO A 53 9.31 20.95 -33.09
C PRO A 53 9.71 22.06 -34.08
N GLY A 54 10.79 22.79 -33.80
CA GLY A 54 11.29 23.80 -34.75
C GLY A 54 12.58 24.50 -34.35
N ASP A 55 12.74 24.91 -33.09
CA ASP A 55 13.82 25.86 -32.75
C ASP A 55 14.78 25.30 -31.70
N GLY A 56 15.89 24.71 -32.18
CA GLY A 56 17.06 24.36 -31.39
C GLY A 56 18.33 24.42 -32.27
N PRO A 57 19.45 24.98 -31.76
CA PRO A 57 20.67 25.15 -32.54
C PRO A 57 21.38 23.80 -32.81
N GLY A 58 22.00 23.72 -33.99
CA GLY A 58 22.80 22.62 -34.56
C GLY A 58 23.12 21.40 -33.68
N LEU A 59 22.56 20.25 -34.06
CA LEU A 59 22.91 18.94 -33.53
C LEU A 59 24.32 18.56 -34.04
N GLU A 60 25.33 18.62 -33.17
CA GLU A 60 26.50 17.76 -33.36
C GLU A 60 26.05 16.30 -33.26
N ALA A 61 26.50 15.48 -34.21
CA ALA A 61 26.18 14.06 -34.27
C ALA A 61 26.57 13.38 -32.95
N GLY A 62 25.57 12.92 -32.19
CA GLY A 62 25.78 12.10 -31.01
C GLY A 62 26.54 10.80 -31.35
N PRO A 63 27.13 10.12 -30.34
CA PRO A 63 27.90 8.91 -30.56
C PRO A 63 27.06 7.87 -31.32
N VAL A 64 27.64 7.33 -32.40
CA VAL A 64 27.03 6.28 -33.21
C VAL A 64 26.66 5.11 -32.29
N LEU A 65 25.37 4.79 -32.21
CA LEU A 65 24.90 3.60 -31.51
C LEU A 65 25.48 2.37 -32.24
N HIS A 66 26.48 1.74 -31.64
CA HIS A 66 26.91 0.42 -32.10
C HIS A 66 25.72 -0.54 -32.01
N PRO A 67 25.49 -1.42 -33.02
CA PRO A 67 24.45 -2.42 -32.93
C PRO A 67 24.69 -3.26 -31.67
N ARG A 68 23.68 -3.32 -30.80
CA ARG A 68 23.71 -4.17 -29.60
C ARG A 68 24.04 -5.59 -30.07
N PRO A 69 25.08 -6.25 -29.53
CA PRO A 69 25.38 -7.62 -29.89
C PRO A 69 24.14 -8.50 -29.68
N PRO A 70 23.94 -9.54 -30.51
CA PRO A 70 22.78 -10.41 -30.40
C PRO A 70 22.68 -10.93 -28.96
N SER A 71 21.47 -10.91 -28.42
CA SER A 71 21.23 -11.47 -27.08
C SER A 71 21.70 -12.92 -27.07
N PRO A 72 22.45 -13.35 -26.05
CA PRO A 72 22.91 -14.73 -25.96
C PRO A 72 21.70 -15.68 -25.90
N PRO A 73 21.84 -16.94 -26.37
CA PRO A 73 20.79 -17.94 -26.20
C PRO A 73 20.34 -18.04 -24.74
N LEU A 74 19.05 -18.22 -24.49
CA LEU A 74 18.46 -18.26 -23.14
C LEU A 74 19.17 -19.23 -22.18
N ALA A 75 19.64 -20.38 -22.68
CA ALA A 75 20.43 -21.34 -21.90
C ALA A 75 21.71 -20.71 -21.33
N THR A 76 22.49 -20.02 -22.18
CA THR A 76 23.71 -19.33 -21.76
C THR A 76 23.43 -18.13 -20.85
N ALA A 77 22.30 -17.45 -21.02
CA ALA A 77 21.86 -16.38 -20.11
C ALA A 77 21.48 -16.92 -18.72
N ARG A 78 20.78 -18.06 -18.65
CA ARG A 78 20.41 -18.73 -17.39
C ARG A 78 21.64 -19.19 -16.62
N GLU A 79 22.61 -19.81 -17.31
CA GLU A 79 23.88 -20.23 -16.70
C GLU A 79 24.71 -19.04 -16.21
N ALA A 80 24.68 -17.92 -16.93
CA ALA A 80 25.33 -16.69 -16.50
C ALA A 80 24.65 -16.10 -15.24
N LEU A 81 23.31 -16.09 -15.20
CA LEU A 81 22.53 -15.67 -14.03
C LEU A 81 22.84 -16.54 -12.82
N GLN A 82 22.82 -17.87 -12.97
CA GLN A 82 23.15 -18.84 -11.93
C GLN A 82 24.53 -18.56 -11.33
N ARG A 83 25.57 -18.51 -12.18
CA ARG A 83 26.94 -18.22 -11.73
C ARG A 83 27.06 -16.87 -11.02
N SER A 84 26.35 -15.86 -11.49
CA SER A 84 26.36 -14.54 -10.88
C SER A 84 25.75 -14.55 -9.47
N ILE A 85 24.56 -15.14 -9.32
CA ILE A 85 23.88 -15.24 -8.03
C ILE A 85 24.69 -16.11 -7.07
N ASP A 86 25.16 -17.29 -7.49
CA ASP A 86 25.97 -18.18 -6.67
C ASP A 86 27.27 -17.50 -6.21
N GLY A 87 27.93 -16.76 -7.10
CA GLY A 87 29.13 -15.99 -6.76
C GLY A 87 28.85 -14.88 -5.73
N ILE A 88 27.68 -14.24 -5.79
CA ILE A 88 27.27 -13.23 -4.81
C ILE A 88 27.02 -13.88 -3.45
N LEU A 89 26.26 -14.97 -3.42
CA LEU A 89 25.82 -15.62 -2.18
C LEU A 89 26.92 -16.44 -1.52
N GLY A 90 27.91 -16.92 -2.28
CA GLY A 90 29.08 -17.64 -1.77
C GLY A 90 30.17 -16.74 -1.17
N GLY A 91 30.01 -15.42 -1.22
CA GLY A 91 30.99 -14.46 -0.69
C GLY A 91 31.21 -14.60 0.83
N THR A 92 32.45 -14.44 1.30
CA THR A 92 32.82 -14.58 2.72
C THR A 92 32.08 -13.64 3.67
N ARG A 93 31.56 -12.51 3.18
CA ARG A 93 30.72 -11.57 3.94
C ARG A 93 29.39 -12.17 4.43
N TRP A 94 28.96 -13.28 3.83
CA TRP A 94 27.70 -13.96 4.15
C TRP A 94 27.91 -15.25 4.96
N ARG A 95 29.10 -15.43 5.57
CA ARG A 95 29.37 -16.61 6.39
C ARG A 95 28.38 -16.70 7.55
N GLY A 96 27.73 -17.86 7.67
CA GLY A 96 26.70 -18.13 8.68
C GLY A 96 25.29 -17.65 8.30
N SER A 97 25.10 -17.07 7.11
CA SER A 97 23.78 -16.69 6.59
C SER A 97 23.13 -17.84 5.82
N GLU A 98 21.80 -17.95 5.94
CA GLU A 98 20.96 -18.84 5.14
C GLU A 98 20.19 -18.04 4.10
N PHE A 99 20.03 -18.61 2.89
CA PHE A 99 19.38 -17.94 1.77
C PHE A 99 18.37 -18.87 1.10
N GLY A 100 17.12 -18.43 1.01
CA GLY A 100 16.14 -18.96 0.08
C GLY A 100 16.02 -18.00 -1.10
N VAL A 101 16.25 -18.48 -2.32
CA VAL A 101 16.16 -17.67 -3.54
C VAL A 101 15.41 -18.46 -4.60
N LEU A 102 14.38 -17.83 -5.16
CA LEU A 102 13.62 -18.35 -6.29
C LEU A 102 13.46 -17.19 -7.28
N VAL A 103 13.83 -17.43 -8.54
CA VAL A 103 13.62 -16.49 -9.65
C VAL A 103 12.79 -17.21 -10.69
N VAL A 104 11.66 -16.61 -11.03
CA VAL A 104 10.68 -17.15 -11.97
C VAL A 104 10.43 -16.12 -13.05
N ASP A 105 10.27 -16.58 -14.29
CA ASP A 105 9.78 -15.75 -15.38
C ASP A 105 8.31 -15.39 -15.13
N GLY A 106 8.00 -14.10 -15.08
CA GLY A 106 6.65 -13.62 -14.74
C GLY A 106 5.59 -13.89 -15.81
N GLU A 107 6.00 -14.15 -17.06
CA GLU A 107 5.09 -14.43 -18.17
C GLU A 107 4.89 -15.93 -18.36
N THR A 108 5.98 -16.71 -18.35
CA THR A 108 5.92 -18.16 -18.63
C THR A 108 5.76 -19.02 -17.38
N GLY A 109 6.15 -18.51 -16.21
CA GLY A 109 6.22 -19.28 -14.97
C GLY A 109 7.46 -20.17 -14.86
N ASP A 110 8.43 -20.04 -15.79
CA ASP A 110 9.64 -20.87 -15.76
C ASP A 110 10.58 -20.47 -14.62
N THR A 111 11.04 -21.45 -13.84
CA THR A 111 12.03 -21.23 -12.77
C THR A 111 13.42 -20.96 -13.35
N LEU A 112 13.84 -19.69 -13.43
CA LEU A 112 15.15 -19.28 -13.95
C LEU A 112 16.30 -19.62 -13.00
N TYR A 113 16.07 -19.55 -11.68
CA TYR A 113 17.04 -19.89 -10.64
C TYR A 113 16.33 -20.37 -9.37
N ALA A 114 16.90 -21.35 -8.68
CA ALA A 114 16.40 -21.80 -7.38
C ALA A 114 17.56 -22.22 -6.47
N ARG A 115 17.55 -21.73 -5.23
CA ARG A 115 18.42 -22.16 -4.13
C ARG A 115 17.59 -22.24 -2.86
N GLN A 116 17.48 -23.44 -2.28
CA GLN A 116 16.67 -23.71 -1.09
C GLN A 116 15.26 -23.05 -1.15
N PRO A 117 14.49 -23.19 -2.24
CA PRO A 117 13.26 -22.38 -2.44
C PRO A 117 12.14 -22.67 -1.42
N HIS A 118 12.28 -23.71 -0.59
CA HIS A 118 11.30 -24.13 0.42
C HIS A 118 11.81 -23.95 1.86
N VAL A 119 12.97 -23.32 2.05
CA VAL A 119 13.49 -23.05 3.40
C VAL A 119 12.62 -22.01 4.11
N ALA A 120 12.26 -22.29 5.36
CA ALA A 120 11.50 -21.36 6.18
C ALA A 120 12.42 -20.26 6.70
N LEU A 121 12.10 -19.00 6.39
CA LEU A 121 12.84 -17.82 6.84
C LEU A 121 11.86 -16.80 7.44
N ALA A 122 12.35 -15.97 8.36
CA ALA A 122 11.59 -14.82 8.82
C ALA A 122 11.41 -13.83 7.65
N PRO A 123 10.19 -13.57 7.18
CA PRO A 123 9.98 -12.75 5.99
C PRO A 123 10.20 -11.25 6.26
N ALA A 124 10.21 -10.84 7.53
CA ALA A 124 10.18 -9.44 7.94
C ALA A 124 9.10 -8.67 7.16
N SER A 125 9.43 -7.50 6.60
CA SER A 125 8.47 -6.71 5.82
C SER A 125 8.02 -7.36 4.51
N ASN A 126 8.63 -8.46 4.05
CA ASN A 126 8.12 -9.17 2.87
C ASN A 126 6.76 -9.81 3.14
N LEU A 127 6.39 -10.05 4.42
CA LEU A 127 5.05 -10.50 4.79
C LEU A 127 3.94 -9.57 4.28
N LYS A 128 4.26 -8.28 4.11
CA LYS A 128 3.32 -7.29 3.56
C LYS A 128 2.79 -7.68 2.19
N VAL A 129 3.57 -8.39 1.35
CA VAL A 129 3.10 -8.86 0.05
C VAL A 129 1.88 -9.78 0.21
N LEU A 130 1.95 -10.74 1.13
CA LEU A 130 0.83 -11.65 1.41
C LEU A 130 -0.35 -10.93 2.04
N THR A 131 -0.10 -10.05 3.02
CA THR A 131 -1.16 -9.28 3.68
C THR A 131 -1.87 -8.35 2.70
N THR A 132 -1.14 -7.69 1.80
CA THR A 132 -1.73 -6.82 0.76
C THR A 132 -2.52 -7.64 -0.26
N ALA A 133 -2.01 -8.79 -0.71
CA ALA A 133 -2.74 -9.67 -1.61
C ALA A 133 -4.05 -10.16 -0.98
N ALA A 134 -4.01 -10.58 0.29
CA ALA A 134 -5.20 -10.98 1.03
C ALA A 134 -6.20 -9.82 1.20
N ALA A 135 -5.72 -8.62 1.55
CA ALA A 135 -6.56 -7.44 1.68
C ALA A 135 -7.25 -7.08 0.35
N LEU A 136 -6.50 -7.07 -0.76
CA LEU A 136 -7.06 -6.80 -2.09
C LEU A 136 -8.08 -7.86 -2.52
N HIS A 137 -7.84 -9.13 -2.18
CA HIS A 137 -8.76 -10.22 -2.49
C HIS A 137 -10.07 -10.14 -1.69
N LEU A 138 -9.97 -9.87 -0.39
CA LEU A 138 -11.12 -9.86 0.52
C LEU A 138 -11.93 -8.56 0.48
N LEU A 139 -11.25 -7.42 0.39
CA LEU A 139 -11.87 -6.10 0.45
C LEU A 139 -12.14 -5.51 -0.94
N GLY A 140 -11.35 -5.90 -1.94
CA GLY A 140 -11.34 -5.29 -3.26
C GLY A 140 -10.48 -4.02 -3.33
N PRO A 141 -10.08 -3.59 -4.54
CA PRO A 141 -9.25 -2.40 -4.74
C PRO A 141 -10.02 -1.10 -4.45
N ASP A 142 -11.35 -1.14 -4.52
CA ASP A 142 -12.23 0.02 -4.32
C ASP A 142 -12.74 0.14 -2.88
N PHE A 143 -12.27 -0.72 -1.97
CA PHE A 143 -12.64 -0.63 -0.56
C PHE A 143 -12.35 0.77 0.01
N ARG A 144 -13.28 1.25 0.82
CA ARG A 144 -13.16 2.51 1.55
C ARG A 144 -13.50 2.26 3.01
N TRP A 145 -12.65 2.74 3.89
CA TRP A 145 -12.93 2.74 5.32
C TRP A 145 -14.06 3.72 5.62
N MET A 146 -14.91 3.37 6.59
CA MET A 146 -15.99 4.23 7.05
C MET A 146 -15.71 4.73 8.47
N THR A 147 -15.86 6.03 8.67
CA THR A 147 -15.81 6.65 9.99
C THR A 147 -17.12 7.40 10.19
N TRP A 148 -17.82 7.12 11.29
CA TRP A 148 -19.14 7.68 11.57
C TRP A 148 -19.09 8.68 12.71
N VAL A 149 -19.95 9.68 12.64
CA VAL A 149 -20.29 10.53 13.79
C VAL A 149 -21.74 10.26 14.16
N THR A 150 -21.97 9.86 15.40
CA THR A 150 -23.28 9.44 15.88
C THR A 150 -23.63 10.17 17.19
N THR A 151 -24.92 10.26 17.49
CA THR A 151 -25.44 10.71 18.77
C THR A 151 -26.81 10.05 18.97
N ASP A 152 -27.13 9.65 20.20
CA ASP A 152 -28.44 9.18 20.62
C ASP A 152 -29.29 10.30 21.26
N ALA A 153 -28.71 11.50 21.38
CA ALA A 153 -29.34 12.66 21.98
C ALA A 153 -30.12 13.51 20.94
N PRO A 154 -31.21 14.17 21.37
CA PRO A 154 -31.91 15.13 20.52
C PRO A 154 -31.00 16.27 20.04
N ILE A 155 -31.26 16.72 18.81
CA ILE A 155 -30.63 17.91 18.22
C ILE A 155 -31.70 19.00 18.14
N VAL A 156 -31.55 20.06 18.95
CA VAL A 156 -32.51 21.17 19.04
C VAL A 156 -31.80 22.46 18.67
N ASP A 157 -32.29 23.17 17.64
CA ASP A 157 -31.73 24.43 17.17
C ASP A 157 -30.20 24.40 16.95
N GLY A 158 -29.71 23.29 16.37
CA GLY A 158 -28.28 23.09 16.09
C GLY A 158 -27.44 22.75 17.32
N VAL A 159 -28.07 22.40 18.45
CA VAL A 159 -27.40 21.97 19.69
C VAL A 159 -27.67 20.49 19.91
N VAL A 160 -26.61 19.67 19.98
CA VAL A 160 -26.71 18.28 20.43
C VAL A 160 -26.83 18.28 21.96
N GLN A 161 -27.97 17.82 22.48
CA GLN A 161 -28.28 17.83 23.93
C GLN A 161 -27.64 16.66 24.70
N GLY A 162 -26.51 16.15 24.21
CA GLY A 162 -25.83 15.00 24.78
C GLY A 162 -24.48 14.75 24.12
N ASP A 163 -24.00 13.51 24.22
CA ASP A 163 -22.69 13.13 23.73
C ASP A 163 -22.70 12.93 22.20
N VAL A 164 -21.56 13.20 21.57
CA VAL A 164 -21.28 12.86 20.17
C VAL A 164 -20.17 11.82 20.13
N ILE A 165 -20.35 10.79 19.32
CA ILE A 165 -19.46 9.62 19.25
C ILE A 165 -18.85 9.54 17.85
N LEU A 166 -17.52 9.55 17.78
CA LEU A 166 -16.74 9.25 16.59
C LEU A 166 -16.44 7.74 16.57
N PHE A 167 -17.17 6.99 15.75
CA PHE A 167 -17.02 5.55 15.61
C PHE A 167 -16.12 5.21 14.42
N GLY A 168 -14.97 4.61 14.68
CA GLY A 168 -13.97 4.27 13.66
C GLY A 168 -13.96 2.78 13.31
N THR A 169 -13.94 2.46 12.01
CA THR A 169 -13.85 1.07 11.51
C THR A 169 -12.45 0.65 11.06
N GLY A 170 -11.43 1.47 11.32
CA GLY A 170 -10.03 1.14 11.02
C GLY A 170 -9.31 1.99 9.99
N ASP A 171 -9.84 3.16 9.63
CA ASP A 171 -9.20 4.04 8.65
C ASP A 171 -7.76 4.42 9.06
N PRO A 172 -6.71 3.92 8.37
CA PRO A 172 -5.33 4.21 8.72
C PRO A 172 -4.90 5.64 8.31
N PHE A 173 -5.78 6.37 7.63
CA PHE A 173 -5.60 7.75 7.18
C PHE A 173 -6.37 8.77 8.02
N LEU A 174 -7.14 8.33 9.04
CA LEU A 174 -7.78 9.22 10.00
C LEU A 174 -6.73 9.89 10.90
N ARG A 175 -6.16 10.99 10.42
CA ARG A 175 -5.07 11.71 11.09
C ARG A 175 -5.41 13.20 11.19
N PRO A 176 -5.11 13.85 12.33
CA PRO A 176 -5.12 15.30 12.39
C PRO A 176 -3.99 15.82 11.50
N SER A 177 -4.32 16.60 10.48
CA SER A 177 -3.31 17.34 9.72
C SER A 177 -3.16 18.72 10.34
N ARG A 178 -1.92 19.11 10.64
CA ARG A 178 -1.62 20.46 11.15
C ARG A 178 -1.29 21.46 10.04
N ALA A 179 -1.07 20.95 8.82
CA ALA A 179 -0.64 21.74 7.66
C ALA A 179 -1.73 21.89 6.59
N GLU A 180 -2.74 21.01 6.60
CA GLU A 180 -3.82 20.94 5.61
C GLU A 180 -5.13 20.59 6.32
N VAL A 181 -6.27 20.79 5.66
CA VAL A 181 -7.58 20.31 6.15
C VAL A 181 -7.53 18.78 6.19
N GLY A 182 -7.48 18.20 7.39
CA GLY A 182 -7.45 16.76 7.59
C GLY A 182 -8.84 16.12 7.58
N ALA A 183 -8.87 14.79 7.64
CA ALA A 183 -10.14 14.03 7.69
C ALA A 183 -11.06 14.46 8.84
N LEU A 184 -10.48 14.82 10.00
CA LEU A 184 -11.23 15.34 11.15
C LEU A 184 -11.78 16.76 10.92
N ASP A 185 -11.06 17.61 10.20
CA ASP A 185 -11.53 18.95 9.86
C ASP A 185 -12.69 18.89 8.86
N ALA A 186 -12.60 17.99 7.88
CA ALA A 186 -13.67 17.74 6.92
C ALA A 186 -14.93 17.20 7.62
N LEU A 187 -14.75 16.31 8.60
CA LEU A 187 -15.85 15.79 9.41
C LEU A 187 -16.51 16.90 10.25
N ALA A 188 -15.71 17.76 10.89
CA ALA A 188 -16.23 18.91 11.63
C ALA A 188 -16.94 19.90 10.70
N ALA A 189 -16.44 20.13 9.49
CA ALA A 189 -17.12 20.94 8.48
C ALA A 189 -18.47 20.34 8.10
N ALA A 190 -18.52 19.04 7.85
CA ALA A 190 -19.75 18.32 7.51
C ALA A 190 -20.80 18.34 8.63
N LEU A 191 -20.41 18.47 9.90
CA LEU A 191 -21.33 18.71 11.02
C LEU A 191 -21.86 20.15 11.02
N ARG A 192 -20.99 21.14 10.79
CA ARG A 192 -21.39 22.55 10.69
C ARG A 192 -22.35 22.79 9.53
N ASP A 193 -22.09 22.18 8.38
CA ASP A 193 -22.94 22.28 7.18
C ASP A 193 -24.32 21.67 7.40
N ARG A 194 -24.43 20.69 8.32
CA ARG A 194 -25.70 20.14 8.81
C ARG A 194 -26.38 21.00 9.89
N GLY A 195 -25.82 22.17 10.20
CA GLY A 195 -26.40 23.12 11.15
C GLY A 195 -26.03 22.84 12.62
N ILE A 196 -25.13 21.88 12.90
CA ILE A 196 -24.65 21.63 14.26
C ILE A 196 -23.67 22.74 14.65
N ARG A 197 -23.97 23.42 15.75
CA ARG A 197 -23.22 24.57 16.27
C ARG A 197 -22.66 24.35 17.66
N ARG A 198 -23.26 23.44 18.45
CA ARG A 198 -22.87 23.17 19.84
C ARG A 198 -23.14 21.72 20.21
N VAL A 199 -22.25 21.16 21.02
CA VAL A 199 -22.43 19.88 21.71
C VAL A 199 -22.46 20.20 23.20
N GLU A 200 -23.51 19.82 23.91
CA GLU A 200 -23.63 20.04 25.36
C GLU A 200 -22.97 18.94 26.19
N GLY A 201 -22.91 17.72 25.64
CA GLY A 201 -22.18 16.61 26.22
C GLY A 201 -20.71 16.55 25.81
N ARG A 202 -20.17 15.33 25.83
CA ARG A 202 -18.79 14.99 25.52
C ARG A 202 -18.63 14.64 24.05
N VAL A 203 -17.38 14.71 23.57
CA VAL A 203 -16.96 14.10 22.30
C VAL A 203 -16.18 12.83 22.62
N LEU A 204 -16.73 11.69 22.23
CA LEU A 204 -16.20 10.36 22.55
C LEU A 204 -15.62 9.72 21.29
N GLY A 205 -14.48 9.05 21.42
CA GLY A 205 -13.95 8.17 20.38
C GLY A 205 -14.31 6.72 20.71
N ASP A 206 -14.90 6.02 19.75
CA ASP A 206 -15.24 4.60 19.83
C ASP A 206 -14.41 3.82 18.80
N ALA A 207 -13.50 2.99 19.33
CA ALA A 207 -12.61 2.12 18.58
C ALA A 207 -12.96 0.63 18.76
N THR A 208 -14.17 0.31 19.22
CA THR A 208 -14.59 -1.06 19.54
C THR A 208 -14.85 -1.95 18.31
N TYR A 209 -14.77 -1.40 17.10
CA TYR A 209 -14.88 -2.17 15.86
C TYR A 209 -13.85 -3.31 15.78
N PHE A 210 -12.63 -3.08 16.29
CA PHE A 210 -11.64 -4.13 16.45
C PHE A 210 -11.54 -4.58 17.91
N SER A 211 -11.44 -5.89 18.09
CA SER A 211 -11.17 -6.52 19.38
C SER A 211 -9.76 -7.08 19.41
N GLY A 212 -9.16 -7.15 20.59
CA GLY A 212 -7.85 -7.78 20.80
C GLY A 212 -6.85 -6.82 21.47
N PRO A 213 -5.60 -7.25 21.65
CA PRO A 213 -4.58 -6.40 22.22
C PRO A 213 -4.15 -5.32 21.21
N ASP A 214 -3.85 -4.12 21.71
CA ASP A 214 -3.34 -2.99 20.90
C ASP A 214 -1.98 -3.28 20.26
N ARG A 215 -1.24 -4.26 20.82
CA ARG A 215 0.08 -4.67 20.36
C ARG A 215 0.20 -6.19 20.39
N LEU A 216 0.84 -6.76 19.38
CA LEU A 216 1.21 -8.18 19.39
C LEU A 216 2.21 -8.45 20.51
N GLU A 217 2.07 -9.57 21.21
CA GLU A 217 2.96 -9.98 22.31
C GLU A 217 4.43 -10.10 21.87
N ALA A 218 4.66 -10.51 20.63
CA ALA A 218 6.00 -10.65 20.05
C ALA A 218 6.67 -9.32 19.65
N TRP A 219 6.02 -8.17 19.89
CA TRP A 219 6.64 -6.87 19.68
C TRP A 219 7.21 -6.37 21.00
N ASP A 220 8.51 -6.08 21.01
CA ASP A 220 9.24 -5.48 22.13
C ASP A 220 8.87 -4.00 22.33
#